data_AF-A0A0D2AY93-F1
#
_entry.id   AF-A0A0D2AY93-F1
#
_cell.length_a   1.000
_cell.length_b   1.000
_cell.length_c   1.000
_cell.angle_alpha   90.00
_cell.angle_beta   90.00
_cell.angle_gamma   90.00
#
_symmetry.space_group_name_H-M   'P 1'
#
loop_
_entity.id
_entity.type
_entity.pdbx_description
1 polymer ?
#
loop_
_entity_poly.entity_id
_entity_poly.type
_entity_poly.pdbx_seq_one_letter_code
_entity_poly.pdbx_strand_id
1 'polypeptide(L)'
;MPSYPPSSSHRLARLVGPSLAAISLTEHLNAHIWSDNTPAVIALNGSMLFISGLAIVQRHNLWSRDWRVLLTLVGWGSLGLGLTRMAIPERVLERVRSGGPREVRIVSSITAAVGGVLTLFGYFPWLTRCEDLGRLYISSPSPNLPAGVIPS
;
A
#
# COMPACT_ATOMS: atom_id res chain seq x y z
N MET A 1 -3.54 16.74 -25.61
CA MET A 1 -3.75 17.12 -24.19
C MET A 1 -2.42 17.09 -23.48
N PRO A 2 -2.01 18.11 -22.71
CA PRO A 2 -0.75 18.06 -21.97
C PRO A 2 -0.80 16.91 -20.96
N SER A 3 0.01 15.88 -21.17
CA SER A 3 0.17 14.80 -20.22
C SER A 3 1.05 15.29 -19.07
N TYR A 4 0.44 15.85 -18.03
CA TYR A 4 1.18 16.12 -16.79
C TYR A 4 1.83 14.81 -16.31
N PRO A 5 3.13 14.83 -15.94
CA PRO A 5 3.77 13.64 -15.43
C PRO A 5 3.00 13.13 -14.20
N PRO A 6 2.82 11.81 -14.05
CA PRO A 6 2.09 11.25 -12.92
C PRO A 6 2.70 11.73 -11.60
N SER A 7 1.86 11.97 -10.59
CA SER A 7 2.32 12.39 -9.26
C SER A 7 3.29 11.37 -8.65
N SER A 8 4.10 11.79 -7.69
CA SER A 8 5.05 10.89 -6.99
C SER A 8 4.34 9.67 -6.39
N SER A 9 3.12 9.84 -5.89
CA SER A 9 2.30 8.76 -5.36
C SER A 9 1.86 7.77 -6.44
N HIS A 10 1.47 8.22 -7.63
CA HIS A 10 1.14 7.31 -8.75
C HIS A 10 2.36 6.52 -9.22
N ARG A 11 3.55 7.14 -9.28
CA ARG A 11 4.79 6.42 -9.63
C ARG A 11 5.09 5.31 -8.62
N LEU A 12 4.95 5.60 -7.33
CA LEU A 12 5.13 4.59 -6.29
C LEU A 12 4.07 3.49 -6.34
N ALA A 13 2.79 3.83 -6.55
CA ALA A 13 1.72 2.85 -6.66
C ALA A 13 1.91 1.87 -7.83
N ARG A 14 2.39 2.37 -8.98
CA ARG A 14 2.72 1.54 -10.15
C ARG A 14 3.86 0.55 -9.90
N LEU A 15 4.77 0.87 -8.98
CA LEU A 15 5.86 -0.02 -8.58
C LEU A 15 5.42 -0.95 -7.44
N VAL A 16 5.00 -0.37 -6.32
CA VAL A 16 4.66 -1.08 -5.07
C VAL A 16 3.45 -1.97 -5.26
N GLY A 17 2.40 -1.52 -5.96
CA GLY A 17 1.16 -2.28 -6.15
C GLY A 17 1.39 -3.66 -6.76
N PRO A 18 1.88 -3.76 -8.01
CA PRO A 18 2.06 -5.06 -8.67
C PRO A 18 3.14 -5.90 -8.00
N SER A 19 4.22 -5.30 -7.48
CA SER A 19 5.24 -6.04 -6.73
C SER A 19 4.66 -6.69 -5.47
N LEU A 20 3.91 -5.92 -4.67
CA LEU A 20 3.29 -6.43 -3.44
C LEU A 20 2.24 -7.50 -3.76
N ALA A 21 1.41 -7.29 -4.78
CA ALA A 21 0.43 -8.27 -5.21
C ALA A 21 1.08 -9.59 -5.65
N ALA A 22 2.13 -9.52 -6.48
CA ALA A 22 2.82 -10.70 -6.99
C ALA A 22 3.52 -11.48 -5.86
N ILE A 23 4.26 -10.79 -4.99
CA ILE A 23 4.96 -11.42 -3.85
C ILE A 23 3.96 -12.07 -2.90
N SER A 24 2.91 -11.36 -2.50
CA SER A 24 1.95 -11.92 -1.54
C SER A 24 1.10 -13.03 -2.14
N LEU A 25 0.78 -12.97 -3.43
CA LEU A 25 0.08 -14.08 -4.10
C LEU A 25 0.96 -15.34 -4.15
N THR A 26 2.25 -15.20 -4.47
CA THR A 26 3.15 -16.36 -4.47
C THR A 26 3.38 -16.90 -3.06
N GLU A 27 3.47 -16.05 -2.04
CA GLU A 27 3.51 -16.47 -0.63
C GLU A 27 2.25 -17.24 -0.22
N HIS A 28 1.06 -16.80 -0.66
CA HIS A 28 -0.19 -17.50 -0.39
C HIS A 28 -0.19 -18.93 -0.95
N LEU A 29 0.21 -19.07 -2.22
CA LEU A 29 0.27 -20.36 -2.90
C LEU A 29 1.30 -21.30 -2.26
N ASN A 30 2.42 -20.73 -1.79
CA ASN A 30 3.53 -21.45 -1.18
C ASN A 30 3.52 -21.43 0.35
N ALA A 31 2.39 -21.14 1.00
CA ALA A 31 2.32 -20.93 2.44
C ALA A 31 2.90 -22.06 3.30
N HIS A 32 2.94 -23.29 2.77
CA HIS A 32 3.48 -24.46 3.46
C HIS A 32 4.99 -24.38 3.73
N ILE A 33 5.78 -23.67 2.91
CA ILE A 33 7.25 -23.61 3.09
C ILE A 33 7.67 -22.74 4.27
N TRP A 34 6.76 -21.91 4.80
CA TRP A 34 7.11 -20.90 5.79
C TRP A 34 7.48 -21.48 7.16
N SER A 35 6.93 -22.64 7.54
CA SER A 35 7.26 -23.34 8.79
C SER A 35 8.67 -23.94 8.79
N ASP A 36 9.20 -24.22 7.60
CA ASP A 36 10.45 -24.94 7.38
C ASP A 36 11.63 -23.98 7.16
N ASN A 37 11.38 -22.67 7.24
CA ASN A 37 12.40 -21.64 7.18
C ASN A 37 13.38 -21.69 8.35
N THR A 38 14.53 -21.06 8.16
CA THR A 38 15.53 -20.84 9.22
C THR A 38 15.45 -19.41 9.75
N PRO A 39 15.89 -19.14 10.99
CA PRO A 39 15.96 -17.78 11.53
C PRO A 39 16.79 -16.83 10.65
N ALA A 40 17.86 -17.34 10.00
CA ALA A 40 18.68 -16.56 9.08
C ALA A 40 17.90 -16.07 7.85
N VAL A 41 17.05 -16.92 7.27
CA VAL A 41 16.18 -16.52 6.13
C VAL A 41 15.14 -15.49 6.57
N ILE A 42 14.57 -15.64 7.77
CA ILE A 42 13.63 -14.66 8.33
C ILE A 42 14.30 -13.30 8.53
N ALA A 43 15.50 -13.26 9.10
CA ALA A 43 16.26 -12.02 9.29
C ALA A 43 16.62 -11.36 7.95
N LEU A 44 17.02 -12.15 6.95
CA LEU A 44 17.31 -11.66 5.59
C LEU A 44 16.06 -11.10 4.90
N ASN A 45 14.93 -11.80 4.96
CA ASN A 45 13.67 -11.29 4.45
C ASN A 45 13.25 -10.00 5.20
N GLY A 46 13.48 -9.98 6.51
CA GLY A 46 13.27 -8.81 7.36
C GLY A 46 14.06 -7.59 6.91
N SER A 47 15.34 -7.74 6.56
CA SER A 47 16.16 -6.62 6.10
C SER A 47 15.70 -6.05 4.75
N MET A 48 15.28 -6.91 3.81
CA MET A 48 14.69 -6.47 2.55
C MET A 48 13.39 -5.68 2.77
N LEU A 49 12.52 -6.16 3.67
CA LEU A 49 11.29 -5.44 4.04
C LEU A 49 11.58 -4.12 4.74
N PHE A 50 12.56 -4.09 5.65
CA PHE A 50 12.96 -2.88 6.36
C PHE A 50 13.46 -1.80 5.40
N ILE A 51 14.39 -2.15 4.50
CA ILE A 51 14.94 -1.21 3.51
C ILE A 51 13.85 -0.71 2.57
N SER A 52 12.98 -1.62 2.10
CA SER A 52 11.86 -1.27 1.22
C SER A 52 10.87 -0.33 1.93
N GLY A 53 10.47 -0.65 3.17
CA GLY A 53 9.60 0.18 3.99
C GLY A 53 10.18 1.55 4.25
N LEU A 54 11.47 1.62 4.62
CA LEU A 54 12.19 2.87 4.82
C LEU A 54 12.21 3.71 3.55
N ALA A 55 12.51 3.12 2.39
CA ALA A 55 12.49 3.81 1.11
C ALA A 55 11.11 4.38 0.78
N ILE A 56 10.03 3.63 1.05
CA ILE A 56 8.66 4.10 0.84
C ILE A 56 8.33 5.26 1.78
N VAL A 57 8.59 5.13 3.10
CA VAL A 57 8.31 6.19 4.07
C VAL A 57 9.08 7.47 3.73
N GLN A 58 10.35 7.36 3.32
CA GLN A 58 11.14 8.53 2.91
C GLN A 58 10.58 9.23 1.66
N ARG A 59 10.01 8.48 0.72
CA ARG A 59 9.46 9.03 -0.53
C ARG A 59 7.99 9.44 -0.42
N HIS A 60 7.23 8.84 0.48
CA HIS A 60 5.78 8.98 0.58
C HIS A 60 5.28 8.70 2.00
N ASN A 61 5.13 9.77 2.77
CA ASN A 61 4.56 9.77 4.11
C ASN A 61 3.38 10.77 4.17
N LEU A 62 2.30 10.44 3.48
CA LEU A 62 1.12 11.29 3.35
C LEU A 62 -0.07 10.63 4.06
N TRP A 63 -0.47 11.21 5.18
CA TRP A 63 -1.66 10.80 5.93
C TRP A 63 -2.91 11.52 5.42
N SER A 64 -3.32 11.18 4.20
CA SER A 64 -4.55 11.68 3.57
C SER A 64 -5.73 10.74 3.85
N ARG A 65 -6.96 11.24 3.67
CA ARG A 65 -8.19 10.41 3.73
C ARG A 65 -8.53 9.74 2.38
N ASP A 66 -7.52 9.52 1.54
CA ASP A 66 -7.66 8.90 0.22
C ASP A 66 -6.70 7.71 0.09
N TRP A 67 -6.74 7.03 -1.05
CA TRP A 67 -5.95 5.83 -1.32
C TRP A 67 -4.45 5.96 -1.06
N ARG A 68 -3.88 7.18 -1.08
CA ARG A 68 -2.45 7.41 -0.84
C ARG A 68 -2.03 7.01 0.57
N VAL A 69 -2.95 6.95 1.52
CA VAL A 69 -2.68 6.45 2.88
C VAL A 69 -2.27 4.98 2.87
N LEU A 70 -2.76 4.19 1.90
CA LEU A 70 -2.39 2.78 1.79
C LEU A 70 -0.89 2.62 1.51
N LEU A 71 -0.28 3.50 0.70
CA LEU A 71 1.17 3.49 0.48
C LEU A 71 1.93 3.81 1.77
N THR A 72 1.44 4.77 2.56
CA THR A 72 2.05 5.12 3.84
C THR A 72 1.91 3.98 4.85
N LEU A 73 0.77 3.30 4.90
CA LEU A 73 0.56 2.10 5.72
C LEU A 73 1.46 0.94 5.30
N VAL A 74 1.60 0.69 3.99
CA VAL A 74 2.52 -0.33 3.47
C VAL A 74 3.97 0.00 3.82
N GLY A 75 4.37 1.26 3.71
CA GLY A 75 5.72 1.72 4.08
C GLY A 75 6.02 1.47 5.55
N TRP A 76 5.18 1.99 6.45
CA TRP A 76 5.34 1.81 7.89
C TRP A 76 5.19 0.36 8.35
N GLY A 77 4.25 -0.38 7.77
CA GLY A 77 4.06 -1.81 8.05
C GLY A 77 5.27 -2.65 7.65
N SER A 78 5.82 -2.42 6.45
CA SER A 78 7.04 -3.11 5.99
C SER A 78 8.25 -2.75 6.84
N LEU A 79 8.37 -1.48 7.24
CA LEU A 79 9.45 -1.00 8.11
C LEU A 79 9.39 -1.68 9.49
N GLY A 80 8.22 -1.67 10.14
CA GLY A 80 8.05 -2.28 11.46
C GLY A 80 8.16 -3.81 11.45
N LEU A 81 7.55 -4.46 10.46
CA LEU A 81 7.64 -5.92 10.29
C LEU A 81 9.07 -6.36 9.97
N GLY A 82 9.74 -5.63 9.07
CA GLY A 82 11.14 -5.89 8.73
C GLY A 82 12.05 -5.77 9.94
N LEU A 83 11.90 -4.70 10.72
CA LEU A 83 12.65 -4.51 11.96
C LEU A 83 12.40 -5.65 12.96
N THR A 84 11.14 -6.06 13.14
CA THR A 84 10.78 -7.16 14.04
C THR A 84 11.43 -8.48 13.61
N ARG A 85 11.39 -8.79 12.30
CA ARG A 85 12.04 -10.00 11.75
C ARG A 85 13.55 -10.00 11.93
N MET A 86 14.19 -8.84 11.90
CA MET A 86 15.64 -8.71 12.16
C MET A 86 15.98 -8.78 13.65
N ALA A 87 15.16 -8.19 14.51
CA ALA A 87 15.45 -8.08 15.93
C ALA A 87 15.19 -9.39 16.70
N ILE A 88 14.18 -10.16 16.29
CA ILE A 88 13.74 -11.39 16.98
C ILE A 88 13.36 -12.52 16.00
N PRO A 89 14.25 -12.95 15.09
CA PRO A 89 13.92 -13.90 14.03
C PRO A 89 13.41 -15.26 14.55
N GLU A 90 13.94 -15.78 15.66
CA GLU A 90 13.53 -17.05 16.25
C GLU A 90 12.08 -17.01 16.73
N ARG A 91 11.69 -15.93 17.43
CA ARG A 91 10.32 -15.76 17.92
C ARG A 91 9.31 -15.64 16.78
N VAL A 92 9.72 -15.01 15.67
CA VAL A 92 8.88 -14.94 14.47
C VAL A 92 8.71 -16.32 13.85
N LEU A 93 9.78 -17.13 13.77
CA LEU A 93 9.70 -18.51 13.26
C LEU A 93 8.78 -19.38 14.11
N GLU A 94 8.89 -19.30 15.44
CA GLU A 94 8.02 -20.00 16.37
C GLU A 94 6.55 -19.65 16.14
N ARG A 95 6.25 -18.35 15.95
CA ARG A 95 4.90 -17.90 15.66
C ARG A 95 4.36 -18.48 14.36
N VAL A 96 5.16 -18.43 13.28
CA VAL A 96 4.80 -19.02 11.98
C VAL A 96 4.53 -20.53 12.10
N ARG A 97 5.36 -21.25 12.86
CA ARG A 97 5.16 -22.69 13.11
C ARG A 97 3.88 -22.96 13.91
N SER A 98 3.57 -22.14 14.90
CA SER A 98 2.37 -22.30 15.73
C SER A 98 1.06 -21.96 14.99
N GLY A 99 1.07 -20.97 14.10
CA GLY A 99 -0.09 -20.55 13.33
C GLY A 99 -0.40 -21.44 12.12
N GLY A 100 0.63 -22.13 11.63
CA GLY A 100 0.56 -22.99 10.45
C GLY A 100 0.28 -22.23 9.14
N PRO A 101 0.09 -22.96 8.02
CA PRO A 101 -0.05 -22.36 6.69
C PRO A 101 -1.29 -21.46 6.53
N ARG A 102 -2.33 -21.65 7.36
CA ARG A 102 -3.57 -20.87 7.29
C ARG A 102 -3.36 -19.41 7.68
N GLU A 103 -2.59 -19.15 8.74
CA GLU A 103 -2.30 -17.77 9.16
C GLU A 103 -1.52 -17.03 8.07
N VAL A 104 -0.49 -17.68 7.51
CA VAL A 104 0.30 -17.14 6.38
C VAL A 104 -0.60 -16.81 5.19
N ARG A 105 -1.50 -17.73 4.80
CA ARG A 105 -2.46 -17.51 3.70
C ARG A 105 -3.36 -16.31 3.93
N ILE A 106 -3.88 -16.13 5.15
CA ILE A 106 -4.77 -15.01 5.47
C ILE A 106 -4.01 -13.68 5.35
N VAL A 107 -2.83 -13.60 5.96
CA VAL A 107 -2.00 -12.39 5.93
C VAL A 107 -1.59 -12.05 4.50
N SER A 108 -1.15 -13.03 3.72
CA SER A 108 -0.74 -12.82 2.34
C SER A 108 -1.92 -12.51 1.42
N SER A 109 -3.11 -13.05 1.64
CA SER A 109 -4.32 -12.66 0.90
C SER A 109 -4.71 -11.20 1.14
N ILE A 110 -4.66 -10.74 2.41
CA ILE A 110 -4.94 -9.33 2.75
C ILE A 110 -3.91 -8.42 2.06
N THR A 111 -2.65 -8.79 2.13
CA THR A 111 -1.54 -8.01 1.56
C THR A 111 -1.61 -7.98 0.03
N ALA A 112 -1.95 -9.10 -0.60
CA ALA A 112 -2.19 -9.18 -2.04
C ALA A 112 -3.37 -8.30 -2.47
N ALA A 113 -4.46 -8.26 -1.70
CA ALA A 113 -5.59 -7.39 -1.97
C ALA A 113 -5.19 -5.90 -1.91
N VAL A 114 -4.40 -5.49 -0.90
CA VAL A 114 -3.84 -4.13 -0.84
C VAL A 114 -2.95 -3.84 -2.05
N GLY A 115 -2.08 -4.77 -2.44
CA GLY A 115 -1.27 -4.65 -3.66
C GLY A 115 -2.12 -4.50 -4.93
N GLY A 116 -3.19 -5.27 -5.05
CA GLY A 116 -4.16 -5.18 -6.15
C GLY A 116 -4.85 -3.81 -6.19
N VAL A 117 -5.34 -3.33 -5.06
CA VAL A 117 -5.95 -1.99 -4.94
C VAL A 117 -4.96 -0.89 -5.35
N LEU A 118 -3.72 -0.95 -4.86
CA LEU A 118 -2.66 -0.01 -5.24
C LEU A 118 -2.31 -0.10 -6.73
N THR A 119 -2.33 -1.29 -7.32
CA THR A 119 -2.14 -1.49 -8.76
C THR A 119 -3.23 -0.78 -9.56
N LEU A 120 -4.50 -0.95 -9.16
CA LEU A 120 -5.62 -0.28 -9.82
C LEU A 120 -5.46 1.24 -9.77
N PHE A 121 -5.19 1.82 -8.59
CA PHE A 121 -4.98 3.27 -8.47
C PHE A 121 -3.70 3.77 -9.16
N GLY A 122 -2.67 2.94 -9.25
CA GLY A 122 -1.42 3.26 -9.94
C GLY A 122 -1.61 3.37 -11.46
N TYR A 123 -2.27 2.39 -12.07
CA TYR A 123 -2.39 2.29 -13.53
C TYR A 123 -3.63 2.98 -14.09
N PHE A 124 -4.67 3.17 -13.28
CA PHE A 124 -5.96 3.70 -13.73
C PHE A 124 -6.33 5.02 -13.03
N PRO A 125 -5.66 6.13 -13.38
CA PRO A 125 -5.87 7.44 -12.75
C PRO A 125 -7.24 8.07 -13.05
N TRP A 126 -8.10 7.46 -13.87
CA TRP A 126 -9.50 7.89 -13.95
C TRP A 126 -10.28 7.53 -12.69
N LEU A 127 -9.89 6.48 -11.95
CA LEU A 127 -10.54 6.08 -10.70
C LEU A 127 -10.36 7.16 -9.62
N THR A 128 -9.21 7.83 -9.61
CA THR A 128 -8.92 8.92 -8.67
C THR A 128 -9.55 10.25 -9.09
N ARG A 129 -9.87 10.41 -10.38
CA ARG A 129 -10.41 11.67 -10.93
C ARG A 129 -11.81 11.99 -10.42
N CYS A 130 -12.65 10.98 -10.13
CA CYS A 130 -13.99 11.21 -9.59
C CYS A 130 -13.94 11.83 -8.17
N GLU A 131 -12.97 11.42 -7.34
CA GLU A 131 -12.77 11.99 -6.00
C GLU A 131 -12.23 13.43 -6.08
N ASP A 132 -11.27 13.67 -6.99
CA ASP A 132 -10.68 15.00 -7.19
C ASP A 132 -11.69 16.00 -7.78
N LEU A 133 -12.56 15.58 -8.71
CA LEU A 133 -13.61 16.43 -9.26
C LEU A 133 -14.63 16.87 -8.19
N GLY A 134 -15.00 15.96 -7.28
CA GLY A 134 -15.84 16.31 -6.13
C GLY A 134 -15.18 17.34 -5.21
N ARG A 135 -13.89 17.19 -4.91
CA ARG A 135 -13.13 18.17 -4.11
C ARG A 135 -12.98 19.51 -4.83
N LEU A 136 -12.66 19.50 -6.12
CA LEU A 136 -12.52 20.71 -6.94
C LEU A 136 -13.83 21.49 -7.05
N TYR A 137 -14.95 20.79 -7.19
CA TYR A 137 -16.28 21.41 -7.20
C TYR A 137 -16.60 22.09 -5.86
N ILE A 138 -16.38 21.40 -4.75
CA ILE A 138 -16.62 21.93 -3.39
C ILE A 138 -15.67 23.09 -3.06
N SER A 139 -14.43 23.06 -3.54
CA SER A 139 -13.45 24.13 -3.31
C SER A 139 -13.55 25.28 -4.30
N SER A 140 -14.40 25.17 -5.34
CA SER A 140 -14.59 26.26 -6.28
C SER A 140 -15.36 27.39 -5.59
N PRO A 141 -14.91 28.65 -5.70
CA PRO A 141 -15.72 29.78 -5.26
C PRO A 141 -17.05 29.68 -6.02
N SER A 142 -18.17 29.68 -5.29
CA SER A 142 -19.49 29.72 -5.93
C SER A 142 -19.48 30.85 -6.96
N PRO A 143 -19.75 30.59 -8.25
CA PRO A 143 -19.91 31.68 -9.20
C PRO A 143 -21.00 32.57 -8.63
N ASN A 144 -20.69 33.85 -8.44
CA ASN A 144 -21.60 34.85 -7.89
C ASN A 144 -23.00 34.63 -8.49
N LEU A 145 -23.94 34.09 -7.71
CA LEU A 145 -25.34 34.07 -8.11
C LEU A 145 -25.73 35.54 -8.24
N PRO A 146 -26.17 36.01 -9.42
CA PRO A 146 -26.66 37.37 -9.54
C PRO A 146 -27.81 37.54 -8.54
N ALA A 147 -27.60 38.41 -7.56
CA ALA A 147 -28.62 38.75 -6.59
C ALA A 147 -29.79 39.40 -7.32
N GLY A 148 -30.98 38.79 -7.23
CA GLY A 148 -32.24 39.45 -7.52
C GLY A 148 -32.67 39.45 -8.99
N VAL A 149 -33.24 38.33 -9.44
CA VAL A 149 -34.39 38.39 -10.34
C VAL A 149 -35.58 37.85 -9.54
N ILE A 150 -36.26 38.75 -8.82
CA ILE A 150 -37.59 38.49 -8.27
C ILE A 150 -38.57 38.89 -9.38
N PRO A 151 -39.39 37.97 -9.91
CA PRO A 151 -40.44 38.36 -10.85
C PRO A 151 -41.51 39.15 -10.09
N SER A 152 -41.82 40.32 -10.65
CA SER A 152 -42.86 41.27 -10.24
C SER A 152 -44.26 40.67 -10.25
#